data_AF-A0A246JDN8-F1
#
_entry.id   AF-A0A246JDN8-F1
#
_cell.length_a   1.000
_cell.length_b   1.000
_cell.length_c   1.000
_cell.angle_alpha   90.00
_cell.angle_beta   90.00
_cell.angle_gamma   90.00
#
_symmetry.space_group_name_H-M   'P 1'
#
loop_
_entity.id
_entity.type
_entity.pdbx_description
1 polymer ?
#
loop_
_entity_poly.entity_id
_entity_poly.type
_entity_poly.pdbx_seq_one_letter_code
_entity_poly.pdbx_strand_id
1 'polypeptide(L)'
;MRPRGRHPARRRACRRPGGWAKREEADMTRISSRSAMPALVLGTTLAAAPAFAAEDAKDTIEPDQPGIVESSSTVGKGRVLLETGLGYSRDKSDGVRSRSWSTPTLLRFGFAEDWEFRVETDGYQRLRATDTATGATARASGWADTALGVKWHVQESDGDTNKPGLAWLLHFDMDSGSAAFRGQGVRPSLRLTAEWDLPRDWSAGLIGGLYRDRREAGDGGGHYIGGILGASLGWPINDRWKGYVELAGDQLASNRNGGRSISAGTGVTWLLDRRLQLDASINRGLTRQTADWVLGLGVSIGF
;
A
#
# COMPACT_ATOMS: atom_id res chain seq x y z
N MET A 1 -12.12 -69.02 -23.38
CA MET A 1 -12.87 -67.79 -23.71
C MET A 1 -13.48 -67.20 -22.44
N ARG A 2 -13.00 -66.03 -21.98
CA ARG A 2 -13.54 -65.25 -20.86
C ARG A 2 -13.77 -63.81 -21.36
N PRO A 3 -14.94 -63.19 -21.17
CA PRO A 3 -15.13 -61.81 -21.59
C PRO A 3 -14.58 -60.84 -20.53
N ARG A 4 -13.79 -59.86 -20.99
CA ARG A 4 -13.27 -58.75 -20.18
C ARG A 4 -14.40 -57.72 -19.96
N GLY A 5 -14.70 -57.45 -18.69
CA GLY A 5 -15.64 -56.40 -18.27
C GLY A 5 -15.07 -55.00 -18.50
N ARG A 6 -15.93 -54.09 -18.99
CA ARG A 6 -15.67 -52.67 -19.19
C ARG A 6 -15.67 -51.94 -17.84
N HIS A 7 -14.62 -51.17 -17.55
CA HIS A 7 -14.60 -50.17 -16.49
C HIS A 7 -15.21 -48.84 -16.97
N PRO A 8 -16.23 -48.28 -16.31
CA PRO A 8 -16.68 -46.91 -16.58
C PRO A 8 -15.84 -45.89 -15.80
N ALA A 9 -15.51 -44.80 -16.48
CA ALA A 9 -14.76 -43.64 -16.01
C ALA A 9 -15.43 -42.96 -14.79
N ARG A 10 -14.67 -42.77 -13.72
CA ARG A 10 -15.06 -41.92 -12.58
C ARG A 10 -14.76 -40.46 -12.91
N ARG A 11 -15.81 -39.71 -13.29
CA ARG A 11 -15.82 -38.24 -13.24
C ARG A 11 -15.79 -37.80 -11.78
N ARG A 12 -14.70 -37.17 -11.32
CA ARG A 12 -14.67 -36.51 -10.01
C ARG A 12 -15.30 -35.13 -10.15
N ALA A 13 -16.45 -34.96 -9.49
CA ALA A 13 -17.18 -33.72 -9.41
C ALA A 13 -16.41 -32.66 -8.59
N CYS A 14 -16.44 -31.45 -9.12
CA CYS A 14 -15.94 -30.22 -8.51
C CYS A 14 -16.73 -29.91 -7.22
N ARG A 15 -16.04 -29.81 -6.08
CA ARG A 15 -16.65 -29.38 -4.81
C ARG A 15 -16.64 -27.86 -4.72
N ARG A 16 -17.83 -27.26 -4.73
CA ARG A 16 -18.10 -25.89 -4.33
C ARG A 16 -17.87 -25.73 -2.81
N PRO A 17 -17.21 -24.67 -2.33
CA PRO A 17 -17.35 -24.24 -0.94
C PRO A 17 -18.53 -23.28 -0.84
N GLY A 18 -19.69 -23.82 -0.48
CA GLY A 18 -20.81 -23.03 0.04
C GLY A 18 -20.65 -22.95 1.56
N GLY A 19 -20.34 -21.76 2.08
CA GLY A 19 -20.08 -21.57 3.51
C GLY A 19 -20.45 -20.19 4.05
N TRP A 20 -21.19 -19.38 3.29
CA TRP A 20 -21.51 -17.99 3.67
C TRP A 20 -23.01 -17.73 3.93
N ALA A 21 -23.86 -18.78 3.91
CA ALA A 21 -25.31 -18.62 3.89
C ALA A 21 -26.07 -19.19 5.12
N LYS A 22 -25.41 -19.48 6.25
CA LYS A 22 -26.10 -19.96 7.47
C LYS A 22 -25.42 -19.50 8.76
N ARG A 23 -25.61 -18.23 9.09
CA ARG A 23 -25.39 -17.49 10.37
C ARG A 23 -25.35 -16.04 9.90
N GLU A 24 -26.43 -15.27 9.91
CA GLU A 24 -27.19 -14.83 11.07
C GLU A 24 -28.61 -14.49 10.62
N GLU A 25 -29.56 -15.31 11.01
CA GLU A 25 -30.99 -15.08 10.85
C GLU A 25 -31.60 -15.06 12.26
N ALA A 26 -31.22 -14.04 13.03
CA ALA A 26 -31.85 -13.65 14.30
C ALA A 26 -31.14 -12.40 14.83
N ASP A 27 -31.65 -11.22 14.43
CA ASP A 27 -32.01 -10.11 15.32
C ASP A 27 -32.06 -8.83 14.48
N MET A 28 -33.17 -8.67 13.76
CA MET A 28 -33.44 -7.50 12.93
C MET A 28 -34.71 -6.84 13.47
N THR A 29 -34.55 -6.08 14.55
CA THR A 29 -35.62 -5.27 15.12
C THR A 29 -35.13 -3.85 15.38
N ARG A 30 -35.51 -2.94 14.46
CA ARG A 30 -35.69 -1.48 14.60
C ARG A 30 -34.69 -0.71 15.47
N ILE A 31 -33.93 0.20 14.85
CA ILE A 31 -33.85 1.60 15.28
C ILE A 31 -33.69 2.47 14.02
N SER A 32 -34.73 3.26 13.73
CA SER A 32 -34.61 4.48 12.95
C SER A 32 -34.39 5.63 13.94
N SER A 33 -33.28 6.35 13.79
CA SER A 33 -33.13 7.67 14.39
C SER A 33 -32.23 8.51 13.52
N ARG A 34 -32.84 9.50 12.87
CA ARG A 34 -32.14 10.66 12.31
C ARG A 34 -31.50 11.38 13.50
N SER A 35 -30.18 11.52 13.49
CA SER A 35 -29.51 12.45 14.40
C SER A 35 -28.55 13.33 13.62
N ALA A 36 -28.70 14.63 13.84
CA ALA A 36 -28.02 15.70 13.16
C ALA A 36 -26.52 15.70 13.48
N MET A 37 -25.70 15.97 12.47
CA MET A 37 -24.28 16.27 12.61
C MET A 37 -24.11 17.57 13.42
N PRO A 38 -23.32 17.59 14.50
CA PRO A 38 -22.74 18.83 14.97
C PRO A 38 -21.45 19.09 14.18
N ALA A 39 -21.46 20.16 13.39
CA ALA A 39 -20.26 20.75 12.84
C ALA A 39 -19.41 21.31 13.99
N LEU A 40 -18.23 20.74 14.23
CA LEU A 40 -17.24 21.31 15.12
C LEU A 40 -16.12 21.94 14.27
N VAL A 41 -16.23 23.26 14.10
CA VAL A 41 -15.15 24.12 13.63
C VAL A 41 -14.18 24.28 14.80
N LEU A 42 -12.97 23.74 14.69
CA LEU A 42 -11.86 24.10 15.57
C LEU A 42 -10.75 24.70 14.71
N GLY A 43 -10.75 26.04 14.66
CA GLY A 43 -9.69 26.82 14.08
C GLY A 43 -8.50 26.88 15.04
N THR A 44 -7.34 26.45 14.56
CA THR A 44 -6.03 26.79 15.12
C THR A 44 -5.15 27.25 13.96
N THR A 45 -5.20 28.55 13.69
CA THR A 45 -4.22 29.26 12.86
C THR A 45 -2.94 29.41 13.65
N LEU A 46 -1.95 28.54 13.40
CA LEU A 46 -0.57 28.80 13.77
C LEU A 46 0.08 29.56 12.62
N ALA A 47 0.04 30.89 12.71
CA ALA A 47 0.75 31.78 11.80
C ALA A 47 2.24 31.73 12.14
N ALA A 48 3.01 30.90 11.43
CA ALA A 48 4.46 31.04 11.34
C ALA A 48 4.77 31.66 9.97
N ALA A 49 5.35 32.86 9.98
CA ALA A 49 5.79 33.55 8.77
C ALA A 49 6.87 32.73 8.05
N PRO A 50 6.85 32.59 6.72
CA PRO A 50 7.99 32.03 6.01
C PRO A 50 9.05 33.13 5.94
N ALA A 51 10.11 33.00 6.73
CA ALA A 51 11.38 33.61 6.41
C ALA A 51 11.91 32.86 5.18
N PHE A 52 11.72 33.43 3.99
CA PHE A 52 12.38 32.97 2.76
C PHE A 52 13.88 33.26 2.89
N ALA A 53 14.61 32.34 3.52
CA ALA A 53 16.05 32.25 3.41
C ALA A 53 16.40 31.62 2.05
N ALA A 54 17.50 32.06 1.44
CA ALA A 54 17.98 31.54 0.17
C ALA A 54 18.10 30.00 0.23
N GLU A 55 17.32 29.31 -0.62
CA GLU A 55 17.05 27.86 -0.49
C GLU A 55 18.08 27.02 -1.26
N ASP A 56 18.73 26.11 -0.54
CA ASP A 56 19.71 25.17 -1.07
C ASP A 56 19.03 24.04 -1.87
N ALA A 57 19.75 23.40 -2.80
CA ALA A 57 19.24 22.23 -3.52
C ALA A 57 18.79 21.09 -2.57
N LYS A 58 19.38 21.06 -1.36
CA LYS A 58 19.04 20.16 -0.25
C LYS A 58 17.64 20.34 0.32
N ASP A 59 16.94 21.42 -0.03
CA ASP A 59 15.57 21.66 0.44
C ASP A 59 14.49 20.97 -0.39
N THR A 60 14.86 20.35 -1.51
CA THR A 60 13.92 19.64 -2.37
C THR A 60 13.39 18.38 -1.70
N ILE A 61 12.07 18.19 -1.68
CA ILE A 61 11.44 16.98 -1.13
C ILE A 61 11.69 15.76 -2.02
N GLU A 62 11.76 14.60 -1.39
CA GLU A 62 11.84 13.30 -2.06
C GLU A 62 10.77 12.36 -1.49
N PRO A 63 9.54 12.42 -2.04
CA PRO A 63 8.44 11.57 -1.61
C PRO A 63 8.66 10.09 -1.95
N ASP A 64 8.16 9.20 -1.10
CA ASP A 64 8.14 7.75 -1.39
C ASP A 64 7.01 7.40 -2.39
N GLN A 65 5.95 8.22 -2.47
CA GLN A 65 4.85 8.04 -3.43
C GLN A 65 5.18 8.59 -4.83
N PRO A 66 4.54 8.08 -5.92
CA PRO A 66 3.42 7.13 -5.94
C PRO A 66 3.81 5.66 -6.18
N GLY A 67 5.11 5.35 -6.17
CA GLY A 67 5.60 3.99 -6.31
C GLY A 67 5.34 3.13 -5.08
N ILE A 68 5.45 1.82 -5.26
CA ILE A 68 5.45 0.80 -4.21
C ILE A 68 6.88 0.60 -3.66
N VAL A 69 7.89 0.79 -4.51
CA VAL A 69 9.30 0.72 -4.10
C VAL A 69 9.72 2.04 -3.48
N GLU A 70 9.91 2.02 -2.16
CA GLU A 70 10.28 3.19 -1.38
C GLU A 70 11.75 3.58 -1.54
N SER A 71 12.04 4.88 -1.44
CA SER A 71 13.39 5.44 -1.54
C SER A 71 14.25 5.06 -0.33
N SER A 72 15.56 5.02 -0.57
CA SER A 72 16.57 4.86 0.47
C SER A 72 16.84 6.12 1.30
N SER A 73 16.37 7.29 0.87
CA SER A 73 16.59 8.56 1.57
C SER A 73 15.66 8.75 2.77
N THR A 74 16.08 9.62 3.70
CA THR A 74 15.21 10.17 4.75
C THR A 74 14.87 11.63 4.46
N VAL A 75 13.83 12.16 5.10
CA VAL A 75 13.47 13.58 4.96
C VAL A 75 14.49 14.57 5.52
N GLY A 76 15.49 14.11 6.30
CA GLY A 76 16.51 14.94 6.94
C GLY A 76 16.07 15.55 8.29
N LYS A 77 17.05 15.99 9.10
CA LYS A 77 16.78 16.40 10.48
C LYS A 77 15.87 17.63 10.59
N GLY A 78 14.85 17.53 11.43
CA GLY A 78 13.91 18.61 11.74
C GLY A 78 12.87 18.87 10.65
N ARG A 79 12.84 18.05 9.60
CA ARG A 79 11.94 18.20 8.45
C ARG A 79 10.73 17.29 8.59
N VAL A 80 9.59 17.77 8.10
CA VAL A 80 8.35 16.99 8.04
C VAL A 80 7.90 16.90 6.59
N LEU A 81 7.51 15.71 6.16
CA LEU A 81 6.88 15.48 4.86
C LEU A 81 5.54 14.78 5.06
N LEU A 82 4.49 15.38 4.51
CA LEU A 82 3.16 14.79 4.43
C LEU A 82 2.93 14.33 2.99
N GLU A 83 2.65 13.05 2.81
CA GLU A 83 2.25 12.45 1.53
C GLU A 83 0.82 11.95 1.69
N THR A 84 -0.12 12.39 0.85
CA THR A 84 -1.53 12.00 0.95
C THR A 84 -2.20 11.99 -0.41
N GLY A 85 -3.25 11.18 -0.57
CA GLY A 85 -3.86 11.01 -1.88
C GLY A 85 -5.24 10.37 -1.89
N LEU A 86 -5.67 10.03 -3.11
CA LEU A 86 -6.82 9.18 -3.38
C LEU A 86 -6.38 7.90 -4.09
N GLY A 87 -6.73 6.76 -3.51
CA GLY A 87 -6.60 5.46 -4.13
C GLY A 87 -7.94 4.97 -4.68
N TYR A 88 -7.89 4.30 -5.83
CA TYR A 88 -9.02 3.53 -6.35
C TYR A 88 -8.53 2.16 -6.78
N SER A 89 -9.18 1.11 -6.28
CA SER A 89 -8.90 -0.26 -6.73
C SER A 89 -10.15 -0.92 -7.31
N ARG A 90 -9.93 -1.77 -8.31
CA ARG A 90 -10.96 -2.60 -8.92
C ARG A 90 -10.43 -4.00 -9.10
N ASP A 91 -11.23 -4.97 -8.65
CA ASP A 91 -10.95 -6.38 -8.81
C ASP A 91 -12.18 -7.15 -9.32
N LYS A 92 -11.93 -8.27 -10.01
CA LYS A 92 -12.94 -9.25 -10.35
C LYS A 92 -12.39 -10.68 -10.18
N SER A 93 -12.57 -11.21 -8.99
CA SER A 93 -12.18 -12.57 -8.61
C SER A 93 -13.38 -13.40 -8.15
N ASP A 94 -13.36 -14.71 -8.41
CA ASP A 94 -14.32 -15.70 -7.89
C ASP A 94 -15.81 -15.34 -8.03
N GLY A 95 -16.18 -14.67 -9.13
CA GLY A 95 -17.55 -14.27 -9.41
C GLY A 95 -18.01 -13.02 -8.65
N VAL A 96 -17.12 -12.35 -7.93
CA VAL A 96 -17.36 -11.08 -7.23
C VAL A 96 -16.60 -9.96 -7.95
N ARG A 97 -17.26 -8.82 -8.12
CA ARG A 97 -16.62 -7.58 -8.58
C ARG A 97 -16.50 -6.63 -7.39
N SER A 98 -15.27 -6.28 -7.04
CA SER A 98 -14.96 -5.37 -5.94
C SER A 98 -14.45 -4.04 -6.45
N ARG A 99 -14.86 -2.96 -5.80
CA ARG A 99 -14.33 -1.60 -6.00
C ARG A 99 -14.06 -0.98 -4.65
N SER A 100 -12.86 -0.42 -4.46
CA SER A 100 -12.51 0.30 -3.25
C SER A 100 -12.02 1.70 -3.57
N TRP A 101 -12.31 2.63 -2.68
CA TRP A 101 -11.66 3.93 -2.60
C TRP A 101 -10.92 4.04 -1.27
N SER A 102 -9.77 4.69 -1.25
CA SER A 102 -8.95 4.93 -0.06
C SER A 102 -8.40 6.36 -0.06
N THR A 103 -7.93 6.82 1.10
CA THR A 103 -7.28 8.12 1.26
C THR A 103 -5.90 7.92 1.90
N PRO A 104 -4.96 7.26 1.20
CA PRO A 104 -3.65 6.91 1.75
C PRO A 104 -2.95 8.17 2.26
N THR A 105 -2.29 8.05 3.41
CA THR A 105 -1.58 9.13 4.06
C THR A 105 -0.36 8.60 4.78
N LEU A 106 0.78 9.23 4.53
CA LEU A 106 2.06 8.96 5.17
C LEU A 106 2.63 10.28 5.70
N LEU A 107 2.88 10.33 7.01
CA LEU A 107 3.59 11.42 7.66
C LEU A 107 4.99 10.95 8.02
N ARG A 108 5.99 11.72 7.61
CA ARG A 108 7.42 11.45 7.80
C ARG A 108 8.03 12.58 8.61
N PHE A 109 8.78 12.25 9.64
CA PHE A 109 9.48 13.21 10.50
C PHE A 109 10.92 12.78 10.72
N GLY A 110 11.86 13.58 10.22
CA GLY A 110 13.29 13.33 10.41
C GLY A 110 13.76 13.85 11.77
N PHE A 111 14.13 12.94 12.66
CA PHE A 111 14.62 13.32 14.00
C PHE A 111 16.16 13.35 14.10
N ALA A 112 16.84 12.78 13.11
CA ALA A 112 18.27 12.95 12.84
C ALA A 112 18.49 12.98 11.31
N GLU A 113 19.71 13.24 10.85
CA GLU A 113 20.00 13.32 9.40
C GLU A 113 19.71 11.99 8.69
N ASP A 114 20.02 10.87 9.36
CA ASP A 114 19.87 9.54 8.79
C ASP A 114 18.64 8.77 9.31
N TRP A 115 17.79 9.44 10.10
CA TRP A 115 16.70 8.76 10.80
C TRP A 115 15.37 9.49 10.69
N GLU A 116 14.34 8.72 10.34
CA GLU A 116 12.98 9.22 10.16
C GLU A 116 11.97 8.32 10.88
N PHE A 117 11.04 8.96 11.59
CA PHE A 117 9.84 8.33 12.12
C PHE A 117 8.68 8.49 11.14
N ARG A 118 7.85 7.45 11.02
CA ARG A 118 6.77 7.37 10.03
C ARG A 118 5.45 6.99 10.68
N VAL A 119 4.37 7.63 10.24
CA VAL A 119 2.99 7.26 10.53
C VAL A 119 2.25 7.11 9.23
N GLU A 120 1.77 5.90 8.95
CA GLU A 120 1.19 5.53 7.66
C GLU A 120 -0.22 4.95 7.83
N THR A 121 -1.11 5.16 6.87
CA THR A 121 -2.41 4.50 6.79
C THR A 121 -2.97 4.57 5.37
N ASP A 122 -3.72 3.57 4.94
CA ASP A 122 -4.58 3.68 3.74
C ASP A 122 -5.77 4.64 3.96
N GLY A 123 -5.92 5.17 5.17
CA GLY A 123 -6.91 6.18 5.53
C GLY A 123 -8.34 5.65 5.52
N TYR A 124 -9.28 6.49 5.08
CA TYR A 124 -10.69 6.11 5.05
C TYR A 124 -11.02 5.31 3.79
N GLN A 125 -11.55 4.12 3.97
CA GLN A 125 -11.90 3.21 2.89
C GLN A 125 -13.40 3.10 2.65
N ARG A 126 -13.77 2.91 1.38
CA ARG A 126 -15.14 2.57 0.94
C ARG A 126 -15.10 1.41 -0.04
N LEU A 127 -15.49 0.23 0.43
CA LEU A 127 -15.55 -0.99 -0.36
C LEU A 127 -16.98 -1.26 -0.83
N ARG A 128 -17.12 -1.64 -2.10
CA ARG A 128 -18.35 -2.19 -2.68
C ARG A 128 -18.04 -3.49 -3.40
N ALA A 129 -18.59 -4.59 -2.89
CA ALA A 129 -18.52 -5.90 -3.51
C ALA A 129 -19.87 -6.24 -4.16
N THR A 130 -19.84 -6.78 -5.38
CA THR A 130 -21.05 -7.18 -6.11
C THR A 130 -20.88 -8.58 -6.67
N ASP A 131 -21.75 -9.48 -6.26
CA ASP A 131 -21.87 -10.80 -6.86
C ASP A 131 -22.34 -10.65 -8.32
N THR A 132 -21.56 -11.19 -9.25
CA THR A 132 -21.78 -11.00 -10.69
C THR A 132 -22.87 -11.90 -11.27
N ALA A 133 -23.28 -12.95 -10.55
CA ALA A 133 -24.35 -13.85 -10.99
C ALA A 133 -25.73 -13.37 -10.51
N THR A 134 -25.81 -12.84 -9.30
CA THR A 134 -27.06 -12.45 -8.64
C THR A 134 -27.29 -10.93 -8.63
N GLY A 135 -26.23 -10.14 -8.78
CA GLY A 135 -26.28 -8.68 -8.63
C GLY A 135 -26.32 -8.20 -7.17
N ALA A 136 -26.35 -9.12 -6.20
CA ALA A 136 -26.33 -8.77 -4.78
C ALA A 136 -25.10 -7.94 -4.44
N THR A 137 -25.27 -6.91 -3.61
CA THR A 137 -24.21 -5.94 -3.30
C THR A 137 -24.01 -5.82 -1.80
N ALA A 138 -22.75 -5.97 -1.36
CA ALA A 138 -22.30 -5.64 -0.01
C ALA A 138 -21.48 -4.34 -0.04
N ARG A 139 -21.51 -3.58 1.05
CA ARG A 139 -20.74 -2.35 1.23
C ARG A 139 -20.12 -2.33 2.62
N ALA A 140 -18.91 -1.81 2.70
CA ALA A 140 -18.23 -1.53 3.96
C ALA A 140 -17.52 -0.18 3.87
N SER A 141 -17.45 0.55 4.98
CA SER A 141 -16.69 1.79 5.06
C SER A 141 -16.14 2.01 6.45
N GLY A 142 -14.96 2.60 6.55
CA GLY A 142 -14.24 2.74 7.80
C GLY A 142 -12.78 3.05 7.56
N TRP A 143 -12.04 3.23 8.64
CA TRP A 143 -10.61 3.51 8.62
C TRP A 143 -9.81 2.22 8.46
N ALA A 144 -8.75 2.27 7.66
CA ALA A 144 -7.71 1.24 7.65
C ALA A 144 -6.88 1.30 8.93
N ASP A 145 -6.05 0.29 9.14
CA ASP A 145 -5.07 0.31 10.21
C ASP A 145 -4.09 1.48 10.05
N THR A 146 -3.57 1.94 11.19
CA THR A 146 -2.43 2.86 11.24
C THR A 146 -1.18 2.04 11.47
N ALA A 147 -0.11 2.39 10.78
CA ALA A 147 1.18 1.77 10.92
C ALA A 147 2.20 2.80 11.42
N LEU A 148 3.12 2.33 12.26
CA LEU A 148 4.23 3.12 12.79
C LEU A 148 5.54 2.57 12.24
N GLY A 149 6.43 3.45 11.79
CA GLY A 149 7.69 3.06 11.17
C GLY A 149 8.89 3.86 11.60
N VAL A 150 10.06 3.26 11.44
CA VAL A 150 11.35 3.94 11.55
C VAL A 150 12.20 3.57 10.33
N LYS A 151 12.65 4.58 9.60
CA LYS A 151 13.63 4.44 8.50
C LYS A 151 15.00 4.86 9.02
N TRP A 152 16.02 4.05 8.73
CA TRP A 152 17.42 4.36 8.99
C TRP A 152 18.20 4.28 7.68
N HIS A 153 18.66 5.43 7.21
CA HIS A 153 19.57 5.56 6.09
C HIS A 153 20.98 5.18 6.53
N VAL A 154 21.59 4.21 5.84
CA VAL A 154 22.86 3.59 6.22
C VAL A 154 23.98 4.01 5.28
N GLN A 155 23.64 4.28 4.03
CA GLN A 155 24.62 4.55 2.98
C GLN A 155 24.01 5.49 1.97
N GLU A 156 24.73 6.55 1.64
CA GLU A 156 24.41 7.48 0.56
C GLU A 156 24.69 6.85 -0.80
N SER A 157 23.85 7.14 -1.80
CA SER A 157 24.14 6.74 -3.17
C SER A 157 25.33 7.54 -3.73
N ASP A 158 26.04 6.95 -4.68
CA ASP A 158 27.08 7.63 -5.43
C ASP A 158 27.10 7.10 -6.85
N GLY A 159 26.58 7.91 -7.78
CA GLY A 159 26.47 7.57 -9.19
C GLY A 159 27.82 7.44 -9.91
N ASP A 160 28.88 8.11 -9.43
CA ASP A 160 30.22 8.02 -10.04
C ASP A 160 30.88 6.67 -9.71
N THR A 161 30.63 6.15 -8.51
CA THR A 161 31.15 4.84 -8.07
C THR A 161 30.13 3.70 -8.21
N ASN A 162 28.92 3.98 -8.72
CA ASN A 162 27.79 3.05 -8.82
C ASN A 162 27.45 2.39 -7.46
N LYS A 163 27.63 3.13 -6.38
CA LYS A 163 27.36 2.68 -5.02
C LYS A 163 25.89 2.98 -4.69
N PRO A 164 25.12 1.99 -4.22
CA PRO A 164 23.71 2.23 -3.92
C PRO A 164 23.52 3.02 -2.62
N GLY A 165 22.48 3.84 -2.57
CA GLY A 165 21.88 4.28 -1.32
C GLY A 165 21.22 3.08 -0.63
N LEU A 166 21.34 2.97 0.70
CA LEU A 166 20.77 1.86 1.48
C LEU A 166 20.01 2.37 2.69
N ALA A 167 18.83 1.81 2.94
CA ALA A 167 18.10 2.05 4.17
C ALA A 167 17.35 0.82 4.71
N TRP A 168 17.35 0.70 6.04
CA TRP A 168 16.47 -0.22 6.74
C TRP A 168 15.17 0.49 7.11
N LEU A 169 14.07 -0.25 6.97
CA LEU A 169 12.76 0.21 7.37
C LEU A 169 12.09 -0.85 8.24
N LEU A 170 11.84 -0.48 9.49
CA LEU A 170 11.07 -1.26 10.43
C LEU A 170 9.65 -0.68 10.49
N HIS A 171 8.64 -1.51 10.31
CA HIS A 171 7.23 -1.09 10.28
C HIS A 171 6.37 -1.98 11.17
N PHE A 172 5.33 -1.39 11.76
CA PHE A 172 4.37 -2.07 12.61
C PHE A 172 2.96 -1.66 12.20
N ASP A 173 2.29 -2.47 11.40
CA ASP A 173 0.86 -2.30 11.12
C ASP A 173 0.07 -2.70 12.37
N MET A 174 -0.66 -1.74 12.94
CA MET A 174 -1.47 -1.96 14.13
C MET A 174 -2.80 -2.64 13.76
N ASP A 175 -3.64 -2.90 14.76
CA ASP A 175 -5.03 -3.35 14.61
C ASP A 175 -6.01 -2.24 15.02
N SER A 176 -5.70 -1.00 14.64
CA SER A 176 -6.44 0.21 15.03
C SER A 176 -7.65 0.53 14.13
N GLY A 177 -7.74 -0.09 12.96
CA GLY A 177 -8.72 0.20 11.92
C GLY A 177 -10.15 -0.22 12.29
N SER A 178 -11.10 0.03 11.38
CA SER A 178 -12.49 -0.42 11.54
C SER A 178 -12.58 -1.93 11.30
N ALA A 179 -13.57 -2.61 11.90
CA ALA A 179 -13.66 -4.08 11.86
C ALA A 179 -13.58 -4.70 10.45
N ALA A 180 -14.05 -4.00 9.41
CA ALA A 180 -13.99 -4.47 8.02
C ALA A 180 -12.62 -4.30 7.34
N PHE A 181 -11.71 -3.49 7.90
CA PHE A 181 -10.41 -3.11 7.33
C PHE A 181 -9.24 -3.30 8.32
N ARG A 182 -9.51 -3.96 9.44
CA ARG A 182 -8.55 -4.20 10.53
C ARG A 182 -7.92 -5.58 10.35
N GLY A 183 -6.60 -5.63 10.33
CA GLY A 183 -5.85 -6.89 10.37
C GLY A 183 -5.78 -7.49 11.78
N GLN A 184 -5.15 -8.65 11.90
CA GLN A 184 -5.23 -9.47 13.11
C GLN A 184 -4.04 -9.25 14.06
N GLY A 185 -4.18 -8.27 14.94
CA GLY A 185 -3.11 -7.85 15.86
C GLY A 185 -1.99 -7.08 15.15
N VAL A 186 -0.92 -6.80 15.88
CA VAL A 186 0.25 -6.10 15.33
C VAL A 186 1.01 -6.98 14.34
N ARG A 187 1.26 -6.45 13.14
CA ARG A 187 1.95 -7.14 12.04
C ARG A 187 3.25 -6.40 11.74
N PRO A 188 4.39 -6.87 12.28
CA PRO A 188 5.67 -6.21 12.04
C PRO A 188 6.24 -6.61 10.67
N SER A 189 6.95 -5.69 10.04
CA SER A 189 7.78 -5.96 8.87
C SER A 189 9.15 -5.28 8.97
N LEU A 190 10.14 -5.91 8.35
CA LEU A 190 11.48 -5.38 8.20
C LEU A 190 11.85 -5.43 6.71
N ARG A 191 12.21 -4.26 6.17
CA ARG A 191 12.53 -4.06 4.75
C ARG A 191 13.91 -3.42 4.63
N LEU A 192 14.64 -3.79 3.59
CA LEU A 192 15.86 -3.15 3.13
C LEU A 192 15.55 -2.59 1.74
N THR A 193 15.83 -1.31 1.54
CA THR A 193 15.79 -0.69 0.21
C THR A 193 17.22 -0.36 -0.24
N ALA A 194 17.45 -0.51 -1.54
CA ALA A 194 18.68 -0.19 -2.23
C ALA A 194 18.37 0.62 -3.49
N GLU A 195 19.05 1.74 -3.68
CA GLU A 195 18.76 2.67 -4.75
C GLU A 195 20.04 3.11 -5.47
N TRP A 196 20.03 3.14 -6.79
CA TRP A 196 21.17 3.55 -7.60
C TRP A 196 20.83 4.79 -8.39
N ASP A 197 21.70 5.79 -8.31
CA ASP A 197 21.77 6.89 -9.27
C ASP A 197 22.51 6.42 -10.51
N LEU A 198 21.82 6.46 -11.65
CA LEU A 198 22.31 6.00 -12.93
C LEU A 198 22.60 7.19 -13.86
N PRO A 199 23.43 7.01 -14.90
CA PRO A 199 23.69 8.07 -15.87
C PRO A 199 22.41 8.64 -16.49
N ARG A 200 22.43 9.95 -16.78
CA ARG A 200 21.28 10.74 -17.30
C ARG A 200 20.16 10.94 -16.28
N ASP A 201 20.50 10.99 -15.00
CA ASP A 201 19.59 11.17 -13.87
C ASP A 201 18.50 10.09 -13.78
N TRP A 202 18.80 8.91 -14.32
CA TRP A 202 17.95 7.73 -14.13
C TRP A 202 18.15 7.22 -12.70
N SER A 203 17.14 6.55 -12.16
CA SER A 203 17.25 5.89 -10.86
C SER A 203 16.74 4.47 -10.95
N ALA A 204 17.35 3.56 -10.19
CA ALA A 204 16.86 2.19 -10.04
C ALA A 204 16.71 1.86 -8.56
N GLY A 205 15.57 1.30 -8.18
CA GLY A 205 15.27 0.91 -6.80
C GLY A 205 15.05 -0.59 -6.68
N LEU A 206 15.48 -1.17 -5.57
CA LEU A 206 15.14 -2.53 -5.14
C LEU A 206 14.72 -2.50 -3.68
N ILE A 207 13.60 -3.13 -3.36
CA ILE A 207 13.18 -3.35 -1.98
C ILE A 207 13.02 -4.85 -1.71
N GLY A 208 13.47 -5.27 -0.54
CA GLY A 208 13.31 -6.64 -0.08
C GLY A 208 13.03 -6.69 1.41
N GLY A 209 12.10 -7.54 1.84
CA GLY A 209 11.73 -7.60 3.23
C GLY A 209 10.95 -8.84 3.63
N LEU A 210 10.71 -8.92 4.93
CA LEU A 210 9.90 -9.95 5.55
C LEU A 210 8.86 -9.30 6.43
N TYR A 211 7.66 -9.87 6.47
CA TYR A 211 6.62 -9.49 7.42
C TYR A 211 6.13 -10.71 8.18
N ARG A 212 5.56 -10.46 9.36
CA ARG A 212 4.87 -11.46 10.16
C ARG A 212 3.40 -11.10 10.26
N ASP A 213 2.54 -12.06 9.90
CA ASP A 213 1.09 -11.91 10.02
C ASP A 213 0.48 -13.15 10.69
N ARG A 214 -0.83 -13.12 10.94
CA ARG A 214 -1.61 -14.15 11.61
C ARG A 214 -2.62 -14.75 10.65
N ARG A 215 -2.72 -16.08 10.65
CA ARG A 215 -3.79 -16.79 9.93
C ARG A 215 -5.13 -16.53 10.59
N GLU A 216 -6.18 -16.50 9.79
CA GLU A 216 -7.54 -16.54 10.30
C GLU A 216 -7.75 -17.77 11.19
N ALA A 217 -8.61 -17.61 12.21
CA ALA A 217 -8.86 -18.67 13.19
C ALA A 217 -9.40 -19.97 12.53
N GLY A 218 -10.07 -19.86 11.37
CA GLY A 218 -10.56 -21.01 10.60
C GLY A 218 -9.47 -21.84 9.92
N ASP A 219 -8.29 -21.28 9.70
CA ASP A 219 -7.19 -21.91 8.94
C ASP A 219 -6.09 -22.50 9.84
N GLY A 220 -6.49 -23.00 11.02
CA GLY A 220 -5.59 -23.62 12.00
C GLY A 220 -4.85 -22.65 12.91
N GLY A 221 -5.10 -21.34 12.77
CA GLY A 221 -4.51 -20.30 13.60
C GLY A 221 -2.98 -20.17 13.50
N GLY A 222 -2.43 -19.28 14.31
CA GLY A 222 -0.99 -19.04 14.41
C GLY A 222 -0.43 -18.07 13.37
N HIS A 223 0.88 -17.83 13.44
CA HIS A 223 1.58 -16.85 12.61
C HIS A 223 2.18 -17.45 11.35
N TYR A 224 2.44 -16.60 10.37
CA TYR A 224 3.27 -16.92 9.21
C TYR A 224 4.21 -15.77 8.89
N ILE A 225 5.28 -16.11 8.19
CA ILE A 225 6.19 -15.14 7.58
C ILE A 225 5.91 -15.13 6.09
N GLY A 226 5.82 -13.94 5.53
CA GLY A 226 5.81 -13.71 4.09
C GLY A 226 6.95 -12.79 3.68
N GLY A 227 7.19 -12.72 2.38
CA GLY A 227 8.20 -11.85 1.78
C GLY A 227 7.59 -10.64 1.09
N ILE A 228 8.42 -9.60 0.97
CA ILE A 228 8.19 -8.41 0.15
C ILE A 228 9.36 -8.33 -0.81
N LEU A 229 9.11 -8.11 -2.09
CA LEU A 229 10.13 -7.83 -3.09
C LEU A 229 9.60 -6.78 -4.08
N GLY A 230 10.42 -5.82 -4.46
CA GLY A 230 10.05 -4.85 -5.49
C GLY A 230 11.26 -4.34 -6.24
N ALA A 231 11.02 -3.90 -7.47
CA ALA A 231 12.01 -3.26 -8.31
C ALA A 231 11.37 -2.10 -9.07
N SER A 232 12.09 -0.99 -9.18
CA SER A 232 11.64 0.19 -9.91
C SER A 232 12.76 0.75 -10.79
N LEU A 233 12.35 1.46 -11.85
CA LEU A 233 13.24 2.21 -12.72
C LEU A 233 12.57 3.55 -13.03
N GLY A 234 13.22 4.65 -12.64
CA GLY A 234 12.77 6.03 -12.84
C GLY A 234 13.64 6.76 -13.85
N TRP A 235 13.05 7.75 -14.53
CA TRP A 235 13.77 8.64 -15.45
C TRP A 235 13.16 10.05 -15.47
N PRO A 236 13.98 11.08 -15.73
CA PRO A 236 13.47 12.43 -15.93
C PRO A 236 12.78 12.51 -17.30
N ILE A 237 11.62 13.16 -17.34
CA ILE A 237 10.95 13.58 -18.58
C ILE A 237 11.40 15.01 -18.91
N ASN A 238 11.53 15.85 -17.89
CA ASN A 238 12.14 17.18 -17.89
C ASN A 238 12.52 17.57 -16.45
N ASP A 239 12.93 18.82 -16.23
CA ASP A 239 13.37 19.33 -14.92
C ASP A 239 12.34 19.21 -13.79
N ARG A 240 11.04 19.05 -14.11
CA ARG A 240 9.95 18.96 -13.11
C ARG A 240 9.18 17.66 -13.15
N TRP A 241 9.23 16.92 -14.25
CA TRP A 241 8.47 15.71 -14.44
C TRP A 241 9.39 14.50 -14.43
N LYS A 242 9.06 13.49 -13.62
CA LYS A 242 9.71 12.18 -13.66
C LYS A 242 8.66 11.11 -14.00
N GLY A 243 9.09 10.10 -14.74
CA GLY A 243 8.32 8.89 -14.98
C GLY A 243 9.01 7.70 -14.32
N TYR A 244 8.25 6.65 -14.03
CA TYR A 244 8.83 5.40 -13.54
C TYR A 244 8.02 4.19 -13.98
N VAL A 245 8.66 3.02 -13.95
CA VAL A 245 7.98 1.71 -13.98
C VAL A 245 8.41 0.90 -12.77
N GLU A 246 7.53 0.01 -12.33
CA GLU A 246 7.81 -0.88 -11.20
C GLU A 246 7.18 -2.26 -11.35
N LEU A 247 7.77 -3.21 -10.63
CA LEU A 247 7.25 -4.54 -10.38
C LEU A 247 7.36 -4.79 -8.88
N ALA A 248 6.23 -5.15 -8.25
CA ALA A 248 6.19 -5.37 -6.81
C ALA A 248 5.44 -6.65 -6.47
N GLY A 249 5.97 -7.37 -5.49
CA GLY A 249 5.31 -8.42 -4.74
C GLY A 249 5.22 -8.01 -3.27
N ASP A 250 4.14 -7.30 -2.95
CA ASP A 250 3.79 -6.79 -1.61
C ASP A 250 3.38 -7.91 -0.64
N GLN A 251 2.91 -9.04 -1.18
CA GLN A 251 2.59 -10.23 -0.38
C GLN A 251 3.11 -11.50 -1.05
N LEU A 252 4.27 -12.00 -0.62
CA LEU A 252 4.83 -13.28 -1.10
C LEU A 252 4.70 -14.36 -0.03
N ALA A 253 3.57 -15.06 -0.02
CA ALA A 253 3.30 -16.14 0.91
C ALA A 253 2.81 -17.42 0.20
N SER A 254 2.74 -18.53 0.95
CA SER A 254 2.15 -19.76 0.43
C SER A 254 0.64 -19.59 0.20
N ASN A 255 0.04 -20.36 -0.72
CA ASN A 255 -1.39 -20.28 -1.05
C ASN A 255 -2.32 -20.44 0.17
N ARG A 256 -1.91 -21.18 1.20
CA ARG A 256 -2.66 -21.32 2.46
C ARG A 256 -2.63 -20.08 3.37
N ASN A 257 -1.81 -19.07 3.04
CA ASN A 257 -1.64 -17.82 3.78
C ASN A 257 -1.88 -16.63 2.84
N GLY A 258 -2.96 -16.67 2.05
CA GLY A 258 -3.30 -15.59 1.11
C GLY A 258 -2.53 -15.60 -0.22
N GLY A 259 -1.50 -16.43 -0.39
CA GLY A 259 -0.82 -16.62 -1.68
C GLY A 259 0.14 -15.49 -2.06
N ARG A 260 0.27 -15.25 -3.35
CA ARG A 260 1.23 -14.30 -3.94
C ARG A 260 0.48 -13.15 -4.59
N SER A 261 0.60 -11.95 -4.05
CA SER A 261 0.19 -10.71 -4.71
C SER A 261 1.41 -10.18 -5.48
N ILE A 262 1.24 -9.93 -6.78
CA ILE A 262 2.27 -9.33 -7.63
C ILE A 262 1.59 -8.34 -8.56
N SER A 263 2.11 -7.12 -8.65
CA SER A 263 1.66 -6.07 -9.57
C SER A 263 2.82 -5.53 -10.39
N ALA A 264 2.50 -4.99 -11.56
CA ALA A 264 3.39 -4.10 -12.29
C ALA A 264 2.67 -2.79 -12.57
N GLY A 265 3.41 -1.68 -12.54
CA GLY A 265 2.83 -0.36 -12.65
C GLY A 265 3.77 0.67 -13.24
N THR A 266 3.22 1.85 -13.39
CA THR A 266 3.91 3.05 -13.85
C THR A 266 3.19 4.26 -13.30
N GLY A 267 3.90 5.38 -13.26
CA GLY A 267 3.32 6.65 -12.90
C GLY A 267 4.21 7.81 -13.28
N VAL A 268 3.73 8.99 -12.92
CA VAL A 268 4.43 10.25 -13.13
C VAL A 268 4.39 11.08 -11.86
N THR A 269 5.47 11.80 -11.62
CA THR A 269 5.54 12.83 -10.58
C THR A 269 5.80 14.17 -11.23
N TRP A 270 5.23 15.21 -10.62
CA TRP A 270 5.39 16.59 -11.01
C TRP A 270 5.79 17.42 -9.79
N LEU A 271 7.05 17.86 -9.78
CA LEU A 271 7.57 18.78 -8.78
C LEU A 271 7.13 20.21 -9.13
N LEU A 272 6.09 20.71 -8.46
CA LEU A 272 5.57 22.07 -8.69
C LEU A 272 6.56 23.10 -8.16
N ASP A 273 7.12 22.80 -7.00
CA ASP A 273 8.15 23.56 -6.29
C ASP A 273 8.97 22.60 -5.40
N ARG A 274 10.08 23.07 -4.83
CA ARG A 274 10.97 22.28 -3.95
C ARG A 274 10.24 21.60 -2.78
N ARG A 275 9.08 22.10 -2.36
CA ARG A 275 8.30 21.58 -1.22
C ARG A 275 6.94 20.97 -1.61
N LEU A 276 6.59 20.93 -2.90
CA LEU A 276 5.28 20.48 -3.36
C LEU A 276 5.39 19.59 -4.60
N GLN A 277 4.94 18.35 -4.47
CA GLN A 277 4.84 17.40 -5.58
C GLN A 277 3.39 16.96 -5.76
N LEU A 278 2.97 16.81 -7.01
CA LEU A 278 1.77 16.08 -7.40
C LEU A 278 2.16 14.81 -8.14
N ASP A 279 1.36 13.77 -8.04
CA ASP A 279 1.67 12.50 -8.68
C ASP A 279 0.42 11.73 -9.09
N ALA A 280 0.63 10.80 -10.03
CA ALA A 280 -0.39 9.87 -10.50
C ALA A 280 0.23 8.53 -10.84
N SER A 281 -0.46 7.43 -10.52
CA SER A 281 -0.01 6.08 -10.83
C SER A 281 -1.12 5.16 -11.31
N ILE A 282 -0.73 4.14 -12.06
CA ILE A 282 -1.55 3.01 -12.47
C ILE A 282 -0.78 1.72 -12.28
N ASN A 283 -1.38 0.79 -11.56
CA ASN A 283 -0.84 -0.51 -11.23
C ASN A 283 -1.81 -1.59 -11.70
N ARG A 284 -1.27 -2.68 -12.25
CA ARG A 284 -2.02 -3.85 -12.73
C ARG A 284 -1.61 -5.10 -11.97
N GLY A 285 -2.60 -5.82 -11.43
CA GLY A 285 -2.39 -7.13 -10.84
C GLY A 285 -1.94 -8.17 -11.87
N LEU A 286 -0.91 -8.94 -11.52
CA LEU A 286 -0.35 -10.04 -12.32
C LEU A 286 -0.73 -11.43 -11.75
N THR A 287 -1.29 -11.48 -10.55
CA THR A 287 -1.83 -12.70 -9.93
C THR A 287 -3.31 -12.53 -9.62
N ARG A 288 -3.97 -13.62 -9.22
CA ARG A 288 -5.41 -13.62 -8.88
C ARG A 288 -5.70 -13.01 -7.52
N GLN A 289 -4.67 -12.83 -6.70
CA GLN A 289 -4.75 -12.30 -5.35
C GLN A 289 -4.61 -10.77 -5.31
N THR A 290 -4.11 -10.18 -6.40
CA THR A 290 -3.93 -8.74 -6.55
C THR A 290 -5.13 -8.17 -7.29
N ALA A 291 -5.56 -6.96 -6.91
CA ALA A 291 -6.59 -6.26 -7.66
C ALA A 291 -6.18 -6.08 -9.13
N ASP A 292 -7.12 -6.30 -10.06
CA ASP A 292 -6.88 -6.12 -11.50
C ASP A 292 -6.21 -4.77 -11.80
N TRP A 293 -6.73 -3.70 -11.19
CA TRP A 293 -6.27 -2.33 -11.39
C TRP A 293 -6.28 -1.54 -10.09
N VAL A 294 -5.22 -0.77 -9.87
CA VAL A 294 -5.10 0.22 -8.82
C VAL A 294 -4.67 1.54 -9.45
N LEU A 295 -5.37 2.63 -9.13
CA LEU A 295 -5.07 3.99 -9.57
C LEU A 295 -4.77 4.83 -8.34
N GLY A 296 -3.75 5.68 -8.42
CA GLY A 296 -3.38 6.61 -7.38
C GLY A 296 -3.29 8.04 -7.91
N LEU A 297 -3.71 8.99 -7.09
CA LEU A 297 -3.42 10.42 -7.24
C LEU A 297 -2.93 10.93 -5.89
N GLY A 298 -1.78 11.61 -5.85
CA GLY A 298 -1.15 12.04 -4.62
C GLY A 298 -0.69 13.50 -4.63
N VAL A 299 -0.49 14.00 -3.43
CA VAL A 299 0.15 15.28 -3.13
C VAL A 299 1.14 15.09 -1.97
N SER A 300 2.36 15.59 -2.15
CA SER A 300 3.39 15.58 -1.11
C SER A 300 3.81 17.00 -0.77
N ILE A 301 3.84 17.33 0.53
CA ILE A 301 4.09 18.67 1.06
C ILE A 301 5.17 18.62 2.14
N GLY A 302 6.27 19.32 1.91
CA GLY A 302 7.38 19.46 2.87
C GLY A 302 7.27 20.71 3.74
N PHE A 303 7.59 20.57 5.03
CA PHE A 303 7.62 21.64 6.03
C PHE A 303 9.01 21.78 6.64
#